data_AF-A0A958G8Q8-F1
#
_entry.id   AF-A0A958G8Q8-F1
#
_cell.length_a   1.000
_cell.length_b   1.000
_cell.length_c   1.000
_cell.angle_alpha   90.00
_cell.angle_beta   90.00
_cell.angle_gamma   90.00
#
_symmetry.space_group_name_H-M   'P 1'
#
loop_
_entity.id
_entity.type
_entity.pdbx_description
1 polymer ?
#
loop_
_entity_poly.entity_id
_entity_poly.type
_entity_poly.pdbx_seq_one_letter_code
_entity_poly.pdbx_strand_id
1 'polypeptide(L)'
;YTNLVFAGIEFTTQTVDASAMSHFHLDIWTPNSTAAPAIFKIKLVDFGADGAFGGGDDVEHELTLDATTTPAIASESWVGLDIPLADFTGLTTTGHLAQLIISGDLSTLYVDNVYFYTSG
;
A
#
# COMPACT_ATOMS: atom_id res chain seq x y z
N TYR A 1 13.12 -6.34 -0.35
CA TYR A 1 13.07 -6.79 1.05
C TYR A 1 13.31 -8.29 1.13
N THR A 2 14.12 -8.75 2.09
CA THR A 2 14.29 -10.18 2.46
C THR A 2 14.04 -10.32 3.97
N ASN A 3 13.53 -11.48 4.41
CA ASN A 3 12.99 -11.69 5.76
C ASN A 3 11.95 -10.63 6.16
N LEU A 4 11.06 -10.26 5.23
CA LEU A 4 10.03 -9.27 5.47
C LEU A 4 9.08 -9.75 6.58
N VAL A 5 8.99 -8.96 7.65
CA VAL A 5 7.89 -9.03 8.62
C VAL A 5 6.98 -7.83 8.38
N PHE A 6 7.59 -6.65 8.27
CA PHE A 6 7.00 -5.43 7.72
C PHE A 6 8.11 -4.53 7.17
N ALA A 7 7.76 -3.63 6.27
CA ALA A 7 8.58 -2.53 5.80
C ALA A 7 7.75 -1.25 5.82
N GLY A 8 8.25 -0.22 6.50
CA GLY A 8 7.65 1.11 6.49
C GLY A 8 8.41 2.03 5.53
N ILE A 9 7.67 2.70 4.66
CA ILE A 9 8.16 3.78 3.79
C ILE A 9 7.53 5.05 4.32
N GLU A 10 8.35 5.89 4.96
CA GLU A 10 7.90 7.11 5.64
C GLU A 10 8.30 8.36 4.87
N PHE A 11 7.33 9.26 4.69
CA PHE A 11 7.48 10.56 4.03
C PHE A 11 6.85 11.66 4.90
N THR A 12 7.13 11.58 6.21
CA THR A 12 6.49 12.39 7.26
C THR A 12 6.91 13.86 7.27
N THR A 13 8.03 14.22 6.64
CA THR A 13 8.50 15.61 6.52
C THR A 13 7.99 16.31 5.26
N GLN A 14 7.60 15.54 4.25
CA GLN A 14 7.02 16.03 3.01
C GLN A 14 5.96 15.02 2.58
N THR A 15 4.76 15.21 3.10
CA THR A 15 3.63 14.35 2.80
C THR A 15 3.27 14.41 1.32
N VAL A 16 2.61 13.34 0.85
CA VAL A 16 2.09 13.25 -0.52
C VAL A 16 0.63 13.68 -0.52
N ASP A 17 0.32 14.67 -1.36
CA ASP A 17 -1.06 15.05 -1.65
C ASP A 17 -1.58 14.19 -2.81
N ALA A 18 -2.45 13.23 -2.48
CA ALA A 18 -3.14 12.36 -3.42
C ALA A 18 -4.64 12.68 -3.50
N SER A 19 -5.07 13.88 -3.06
CA SER A 19 -6.49 14.28 -3.04
C SER A 19 -7.16 14.30 -4.41
N ALA A 20 -6.37 14.51 -5.48
CA ALA A 20 -6.84 14.48 -6.86
C ALA A 20 -6.68 13.11 -7.56
N MET A 21 -6.12 12.11 -6.86
CA MET A 21 -5.84 10.78 -7.43
C MET A 21 -7.02 9.84 -7.18
N SER A 22 -7.15 8.81 -8.00
CA SER A 22 -8.19 7.78 -7.83
C SER A 22 -7.62 6.41 -7.48
N HIS A 23 -6.35 6.16 -7.76
CA HIS A 23 -5.70 4.87 -7.58
C HIS A 23 -4.31 5.00 -6.97
N PHE A 24 -3.91 3.93 -6.27
CA PHE A 24 -2.56 3.65 -5.84
C PHE A 24 -1.99 2.51 -6.68
N HIS A 25 -0.79 2.69 -7.22
CA HIS A 25 -0.09 1.69 -8.01
C HIS A 25 1.22 1.27 -7.33
N LEU A 26 1.52 -0.02 -7.41
CA LEU A 26 2.85 -0.59 -7.19
C LEU A 26 3.05 -1.86 -8.00
N ASP A 27 4.28 -2.11 -8.42
CA ASP A 27 4.70 -3.40 -8.95
C ASP A 27 5.33 -4.24 -7.86
N ILE A 28 4.93 -5.51 -7.74
CA ILE A 28 5.56 -6.47 -6.82
C ILE A 28 6.09 -7.70 -7.53
N TRP A 29 7.18 -8.26 -7.01
CA TRP A 29 7.68 -9.58 -7.39
C TRP A 29 8.13 -10.34 -6.14
N THR A 30 7.83 -11.63 -6.08
CA THR A 30 8.27 -12.51 -5.00
C THR A 30 8.66 -13.88 -5.53
N PRO A 31 9.73 -14.51 -5.01
CA PRO A 31 10.01 -15.93 -5.26
C PRO A 31 9.21 -16.85 -4.33
N ASN A 32 8.50 -16.32 -3.34
CA ASN A 32 7.73 -17.12 -2.40
C ASN A 32 6.39 -17.52 -3.01
N SER A 33 5.91 -18.72 -2.65
CA SER A 33 4.57 -19.17 -3.04
C SER A 33 3.50 -18.18 -2.57
N THR A 34 2.60 -17.78 -3.48
CA THR A 34 1.43 -16.94 -3.17
C THR A 34 0.14 -17.76 -2.98
N ALA A 35 0.21 -19.09 -3.07
CA ALA A 35 -0.93 -19.96 -2.77
C ALA A 35 -1.35 -19.83 -1.29
N ALA A 36 -2.64 -20.03 -1.02
CA ALA A 36 -3.19 -19.99 0.33
C ALA A 36 -2.36 -20.87 1.30
N PRO A 37 -2.05 -20.38 2.52
CA PRO A 37 -2.63 -19.21 3.18
C PRO A 37 -1.85 -17.89 2.99
N ALA A 38 -0.89 -17.83 2.05
CA ALA A 38 -0.01 -16.67 1.92
C ALA A 38 -0.79 -15.38 1.61
N ILE A 39 -0.53 -14.34 2.38
CA ILE A 39 -1.10 -13.01 2.16
C ILE A 39 -0.04 -11.92 1.98
N PHE A 40 -0.44 -10.85 1.30
CA PHE A 40 0.29 -9.61 1.15
C PHE A 40 -0.57 -8.45 1.65
N LYS A 41 0.00 -7.53 2.41
CA LYS A 41 -0.73 -6.43 3.04
C LYS A 41 -0.13 -5.10 2.68
N ILE A 42 -1.02 -4.14 2.40
CA ILE A 42 -0.68 -2.75 2.10
C ILE A 42 -1.49 -1.89 3.06
N LYS A 43 -0.82 -1.02 3.79
CA LYS A 43 -1.45 -0.04 4.66
C LYS A 43 -0.98 1.35 4.28
N LEU A 44 -1.92 2.28 4.19
CA LEU A 44 -1.67 3.70 3.99
C LEU A 44 -2.07 4.45 5.26
N VAL A 45 -1.30 5.50 5.58
CA VAL A 45 -1.56 6.41 6.70
C VAL A 45 -1.51 7.85 6.20
N ASP A 46 -2.54 8.61 6.52
CA ASP A 46 -2.69 10.05 6.25
C ASP A 46 -2.71 10.79 7.59
N PHE A 47 -1.95 11.88 7.71
CA PHE A 47 -1.90 12.72 8.92
C PHE A 47 -3.07 13.71 9.01
N GLY A 48 -4.22 13.39 8.40
CA GLY A 48 -5.42 14.20 8.53
C GLY A 48 -5.27 15.60 7.93
N ALA A 49 -6.08 16.54 8.40
CA ALA A 49 -6.10 17.91 7.92
C ALA A 49 -4.95 18.75 8.50
N ASP A 50 -4.43 18.39 9.67
CA ASP A 50 -3.35 19.12 10.32
C ASP A 50 -1.95 18.81 9.75
N GLY A 51 -1.82 17.69 9.03
CA GLY A 51 -0.59 17.26 8.38
C GLY A 51 0.51 16.85 9.37
N ALA A 52 0.15 16.54 10.61
CA ALA A 52 1.07 16.19 11.69
C ALA A 52 0.67 14.86 12.35
N PHE A 53 1.68 14.11 12.81
CA PHE A 53 1.43 12.86 13.51
C PHE A 53 0.81 13.10 14.89
N GLY A 54 -0.26 12.36 15.20
CA GLY A 54 -0.87 12.32 16.52
C GLY A 54 -1.73 13.54 16.86
N GLY A 55 -2.25 14.23 15.84
CA GLY A 55 -3.20 15.35 15.95
C GLY A 55 -4.61 14.92 16.35
N GLY A 56 -4.91 13.64 16.18
CA GLY A 56 -6.22 13.03 16.46
C GLY A 56 -7.15 12.99 15.24
N ASP A 57 -6.66 13.44 14.09
CA ASP A 57 -7.28 13.35 12.77
C ASP A 57 -6.51 12.41 11.81
N ASP A 58 -5.43 11.77 12.28
CA ASP A 58 -4.74 10.71 11.56
C ASP A 58 -5.72 9.59 11.16
N VAL A 59 -5.67 9.17 9.90
CA VAL A 59 -6.50 8.08 9.37
C VAL A 59 -5.67 7.05 8.64
N GLU A 60 -6.11 5.80 8.69
CA GLU A 60 -5.37 4.68 8.13
C GLU A 60 -6.29 3.55 7.68
N HIS A 61 -5.83 2.76 6.72
CA HIS A 61 -6.49 1.52 6.34
C HIS A 61 -5.49 0.49 5.81
N GLU A 62 -5.72 -0.78 6.14
CA GLU A 62 -4.92 -1.91 5.67
C GLU A 62 -5.77 -2.80 4.77
N LEU A 63 -5.27 -3.05 3.56
CA LEU A 63 -5.79 -4.05 2.64
C LEU A 63 -5.00 -5.35 2.76
N THR A 64 -5.70 -6.46 2.59
CA THR A 64 -5.11 -7.80 2.48
C THR A 64 -5.37 -8.33 1.08
N LEU A 65 -4.31 -8.72 0.39
CA LEU A 65 -4.26 -9.25 -0.96
C LEU A 65 -3.77 -10.70 -0.93
N ASP A 66 -4.33 -11.53 -1.80
CA ASP A 66 -3.99 -12.95 -1.93
C ASP A 66 -4.17 -13.41 -3.38
N ALA A 67 -3.98 -14.71 -3.64
CA ALA A 67 -4.13 -15.27 -4.99
C ALA A 67 -5.57 -15.21 -5.54
N THR A 68 -6.55 -14.77 -4.75
CA THR A 68 -7.97 -14.64 -5.13
C THR A 68 -8.45 -13.19 -5.23
N THR A 69 -7.64 -12.21 -4.80
CA THR A 69 -7.96 -10.79 -4.98
C THR A 69 -7.86 -10.35 -6.43
N THR A 70 -8.33 -9.14 -6.74
CA THR A 70 -8.21 -8.55 -8.07
C THR A 70 -7.47 -7.22 -7.96
N PRO A 71 -6.28 -7.07 -8.55
CA PRO A 71 -5.46 -8.13 -9.15
C PRO A 71 -4.98 -9.18 -8.12
N ALA A 72 -4.77 -10.41 -8.59
CA ALA A 72 -4.29 -11.52 -7.77
C ALA A 72 -2.76 -11.44 -7.64
N ILE A 73 -2.22 -11.70 -6.45
CA ILE A 73 -0.76 -11.81 -6.30
C ILE A 73 -0.23 -13.12 -6.87
N ALA A 74 0.93 -13.08 -7.52
CA ALA A 74 1.57 -14.23 -8.14
C ALA A 74 3.06 -14.30 -7.78
N SER A 75 3.59 -15.51 -7.74
CA SER A 75 5.01 -15.77 -7.52
C SER A 75 5.77 -15.85 -8.85
N GLU A 76 7.06 -15.52 -8.82
CA GLU A 76 7.99 -15.61 -9.95
C GLU A 76 7.66 -14.73 -11.17
N SER A 77 6.68 -13.84 -11.07
CA SER A 77 6.36 -12.81 -12.08
C SER A 77 6.09 -11.46 -11.42
N TRP A 78 6.33 -10.38 -12.17
CA TRP A 78 5.94 -9.03 -11.74
C TRP A 78 4.42 -8.91 -11.85
N VAL A 79 3.81 -8.39 -10.79
CA VAL A 79 2.38 -8.10 -10.73
C VAL A 79 2.20 -6.62 -10.41
N GLY A 80 1.58 -5.90 -11.34
CA GLY A 80 1.12 -4.53 -11.13
C GLY A 80 -0.20 -4.54 -10.37
N LEU A 81 -0.22 -3.82 -9.25
CA LEU A 81 -1.38 -3.69 -8.37
C LEU A 81 -1.95 -2.29 -8.52
N ASP A 82 -2.98 -2.14 -9.36
CA ASP A 82 -3.79 -0.92 -9.45
C ASP A 82 -4.95 -1.00 -8.45
N ILE A 83 -4.81 -0.31 -7.32
CA ILE A 83 -5.76 -0.37 -6.21
C ILE A 83 -6.55 0.93 -6.14
N PRO A 84 -7.88 0.91 -6.30
CA PRO A 84 -8.71 2.09 -6.07
C PRO A 84 -8.50 2.65 -4.66
N LEU A 85 -8.29 3.97 -4.54
CA LEU A 85 -8.18 4.60 -3.21
C LEU A 85 -9.47 4.44 -2.39
N ALA A 86 -10.60 4.25 -3.06
CA ALA A 86 -11.89 3.96 -2.42
C ALA A 86 -11.93 2.61 -1.65
N ASP A 87 -11.04 1.66 -1.98
CA ASP A 87 -10.95 0.38 -1.27
C ASP A 87 -10.34 0.56 0.13
N PHE A 88 -9.53 1.62 0.32
CA PHE A 88 -9.01 2.01 1.63
C PHE A 88 -10.09 2.73 2.45
N THR A 89 -11.15 2.02 2.82
CA THR A 89 -12.37 2.61 3.41
C THR A 89 -12.15 3.40 4.72
N GLY A 90 -11.07 3.14 5.45
CA GLY A 90 -10.67 3.88 6.64
C GLY A 90 -9.83 5.14 6.36
N LEU A 91 -9.30 5.28 5.14
CA LEU A 91 -8.48 6.39 4.68
C LEU A 91 -9.40 7.51 4.15
N THR A 92 -10.12 8.17 5.06
CA THR A 92 -11.15 9.16 4.71
C THR A 92 -10.58 10.47 4.17
N THR A 93 -9.27 10.70 4.32
CA THR A 93 -8.49 11.80 3.74
C THR A 93 -7.23 11.25 3.07
N THR A 94 -6.76 11.94 2.03
CA THR A 94 -5.57 11.57 1.24
C THR A 94 -4.68 12.77 0.88
N GLY A 95 -4.86 13.89 1.57
CA GLY A 95 -4.13 15.14 1.30
C GLY A 95 -2.76 15.22 1.95
N HIS A 96 -2.53 14.42 2.99
CA HIS A 96 -1.29 14.39 3.76
C HIS A 96 -0.86 12.95 4.02
N LEU A 97 -0.81 12.14 2.96
CA LEU A 97 -0.28 10.78 3.08
C LEU A 97 1.14 10.87 3.60
N ALA A 98 1.43 10.08 4.62
CA ALA A 98 2.69 10.14 5.35
C ALA A 98 3.43 8.81 5.39
N GLN A 99 2.71 7.70 5.23
CA GLN A 99 3.31 6.36 5.32
C GLN A 99 2.65 5.38 4.34
N LEU A 100 3.51 4.51 3.79
CA LEU A 100 3.14 3.26 3.15
C LEU A 100 3.79 2.12 3.94
N ILE A 101 2.98 1.20 4.42
CA ILE A 101 3.44 0.04 5.19
C ILE A 101 3.10 -1.21 4.40
N ILE A 102 4.10 -2.05 4.20
CA ILE A 102 3.98 -3.31 3.47
C ILE A 102 4.32 -4.46 4.41
N SER A 103 3.47 -5.48 4.48
CA SER A 103 3.67 -6.66 5.34
C SER A 103 3.04 -7.93 4.75
N GLY A 104 3.15 -9.07 5.43
CA GLY A 104 2.53 -10.33 5.02
C GLY A 104 3.47 -11.54 5.14
N ASP A 105 3.13 -12.63 4.45
CA ASP A 105 3.84 -13.91 4.52
C ASP A 105 4.95 -14.04 3.45
N LEU A 106 5.05 -13.06 2.54
CA LEU A 106 6.03 -13.02 1.46
C LEU A 106 7.40 -12.59 1.99
N SER A 107 8.15 -13.56 2.53
CA SER A 107 9.47 -13.31 3.16
C SER A 107 10.48 -12.58 2.26
N THR A 108 10.41 -12.74 0.95
CA THR A 108 11.21 -12.01 -0.05
C THR A 108 10.26 -11.29 -1.00
N LEU A 109 10.38 -9.97 -1.06
CA LEU A 109 9.53 -9.12 -1.87
C LEU A 109 10.35 -8.01 -2.51
N TYR A 110 10.20 -7.85 -3.81
CA TYR A 110 10.73 -6.73 -4.57
C TYR A 110 9.56 -5.82 -4.93
N VAL A 111 9.78 -4.52 -4.82
CA VAL A 111 8.76 -3.49 -5.05
C VAL A 111 9.37 -2.47 -6.00
N ASP A 112 8.62 -2.08 -7.02
CA ASP A 112 9.01 -1.03 -7.96
C ASP A 112 7.78 -0.17 -8.34
N ASN A 113 8.01 0.94 -9.05
CA ASN A 113 6.99 1.80 -9.63
C ASN A 113 5.86 2.19 -8.65
N VAL A 114 6.20 2.72 -7.49
CA VAL A 114 5.20 3.13 -6.48
C VAL A 114 4.72 4.55 -6.76
N TYR A 115 3.44 4.74 -7.09
CA TYR A 115 2.87 6.07 -7.35
C TYR A 115 1.34 6.12 -7.16
N PHE A 116 0.79 7.33 -7.00
CA PHE A 116 -0.64 7.59 -7.06
C PHE A 116 -1.00 8.23 -8.39
N TYR A 117 -2.17 7.88 -8.95
CA TYR A 117 -2.61 8.42 -10.24
C TYR A 117 -4.12 8.55 -10.36
N THR A 118 -4.58 9.29 -11.37
CA THR A 118 -5.98 9.39 -11.77
C THR A 118 -6.21 8.51 -13.01
N SER A 119 -7.14 7.56 -12.93
CA SER A 119 -7.64 6.83 -14.10
C SER A 119 -8.39 7.79 -15.04
N GLY A 120 -8.01 7.81 -16.31
CA GLY A 120 -8.69 8.59 -17.36
C GLY A 120 -10.05 8.04 -17.78
#